data_AF-A0A2K3PFQ2-F1
#
_entry.id   AF-A0A2K3PFQ2-F1
#
_cell.length_a   1.000
_cell.length_b   1.000
_cell.length_c   1.000
_cell.angle_alpha   90.00
_cell.angle_beta   90.00
_cell.angle_gamma   90.00
#
_symmetry.space_group_name_H-M   'P 1'
#
loop_
_entity.id
_entity.type
_entity.pdbx_description
1 polymer ?
#
loop_
_entity_poly.entity_id
_entity_poly.type
_entity_poly.pdbx_seq_one_letter_code
_entity_poly.pdbx_strand_id
1 'polypeptide(L)'
;MKTSNYGVTFLSREVANSIPFSSNKVEMENILNHFSIKQGSKECEFVKNTIGYCEGQDMKGEVKTCVTSLESMVDFATLKLGNNVEAVSTEVNKETKLQEYVIAKGVKKLGEDNKVVVCHKVNYPYAVFYCHKIDATNAYSVPMEGVDGSRVKAVAVCHTDTSQWNPKHFAFQFLKVQRGTVPICHFFTQEHVVWVSKDWPKFNLGQFKFAILESEDDDVLISK
;
A
#
# COMPACT_ATOMS: atom_id res chain seq x y z
N MET A 1 -17.15 -12.88 -5.57
CA MET A 1 -17.55 -11.63 -4.90
C MET A 1 -17.72 -10.57 -5.97
N LYS A 2 -18.90 -9.96 -6.13
CA LYS A 2 -19.02 -8.76 -6.98
C LYS A 2 -18.36 -7.63 -6.19
N THR A 3 -17.12 -7.31 -6.52
CA THR A 3 -16.50 -6.04 -6.14
C THR A 3 -17.42 -4.94 -6.67
N SER A 4 -17.92 -4.10 -5.77
CA SER A 4 -18.62 -2.88 -6.19
C SER A 4 -17.64 -2.09 -7.05
N ASN A 5 -18.00 -1.90 -8.32
CA ASN A 5 -17.27 -1.11 -9.30
C ASN A 5 -17.39 0.39 -8.95
N TYR A 6 -16.90 0.79 -7.79
CA TYR A 6 -16.61 2.19 -7.51
C TYR A 6 -15.31 2.50 -8.22
N GLY A 7 -15.41 3.09 -9.41
CA GLY A 7 -14.26 3.68 -10.07
C GLY A 7 -13.54 4.60 -9.08
N VAL A 8 -12.25 4.33 -8.87
CA VAL A 8 -11.39 5.03 -7.91
C VAL A 8 -11.30 6.50 -8.30
N THR A 9 -12.18 7.32 -7.74
CA THR A 9 -12.19 8.74 -8.02
C THR A 9 -11.68 9.47 -6.80
N PHE A 10 -10.53 10.12 -6.96
CA PHE A 10 -10.10 11.12 -5.99
C PHE A 10 -11.12 12.24 -5.97
N LEU A 11 -11.53 12.61 -4.76
CA LEU A 11 -12.19 13.89 -4.54
C LEU A 11 -11.13 14.99 -4.54
N SER A 12 -11.50 16.19 -4.99
CA SER A 12 -10.66 17.37 -4.80
C SER A 12 -10.45 17.60 -3.31
N ARG A 13 -9.31 18.19 -2.92
CA ARG A 13 -9.04 18.51 -1.50
C ARG A 13 -10.17 19.26 -0.83
N GLU A 14 -10.79 20.22 -1.52
CA GLU A 14 -11.91 21.01 -0.99
C GLU A 14 -13.12 20.12 -0.65
N VAL A 15 -13.53 19.24 -1.57
CA VAL A 15 -14.65 18.32 -1.35
C VAL A 15 -14.29 17.31 -0.27
N ALA A 16 -13.10 16.72 -0.32
CA ALA A 16 -12.65 15.74 0.67
C ALA A 16 -12.63 16.34 2.09
N ASN A 17 -12.17 17.58 2.26
CA ASN A 17 -12.14 18.27 3.55
C ASN A 17 -13.52 18.67 4.07
N SER A 18 -14.53 18.74 3.19
CA SER A 18 -15.92 19.00 3.60
C SER A 18 -16.60 17.76 4.17
N ILE A 19 -16.03 16.58 3.98
CA ILE A 19 -16.55 15.31 4.45
C ILE A 19 -15.80 14.93 5.73
N PRO A 20 -16.50 14.69 6.85
CA PRO A 20 -15.84 14.26 8.07
C PRO A 20 -15.06 12.96 7.90
N PHE A 21 -13.93 12.84 8.59
CA PHE A 21 -13.14 11.61 8.63
C PHE A 21 -12.67 11.37 10.06
N SER A 22 -13.55 10.81 10.89
CA SER A 22 -13.24 10.50 12.29
C SER A 22 -14.09 9.37 12.85
N SER A 23 -13.55 8.63 13.83
CA SER A 23 -14.30 7.59 14.55
C SER A 23 -15.25 8.15 15.61
N ASN A 24 -15.23 9.46 15.85
CA ASN A 24 -16.18 10.11 16.75
C ASN A 24 -17.61 9.75 16.34
N LYS A 25 -18.45 9.42 17.33
CA LYS A 25 -19.82 8.96 17.08
C LYS A 25 -20.63 9.90 16.18
N VAL A 26 -20.56 11.21 16.41
CA VAL A 26 -21.31 12.20 15.64
C VAL A 26 -20.80 12.26 14.20
N GLU A 27 -19.48 12.28 14.01
CA GLU A 27 -18.90 12.30 12.67
C GLU A 27 -19.15 11.00 11.91
N MET A 28 -19.12 9.86 12.58
CA MET A 28 -19.48 8.59 12.00
C MET A 28 -20.94 8.59 11.51
N GLU A 29 -21.88 9.12 12.30
CA GLU A 29 -23.27 9.28 11.87
C GLU A 29 -23.38 10.23 10.66
N ASN A 30 -22.63 11.34 10.64
CA ASN A 30 -22.57 12.26 9.50
C ASN A 30 -22.05 11.58 8.22
N ILE A 31 -20.98 10.79 8.32
CA ILE A 31 -20.39 10.04 7.20
C ILE A 31 -21.41 9.05 6.64
N LEU A 32 -22.05 8.26 7.49
CA LEU A 32 -23.02 7.26 7.06
C LEU A 32 -24.22 7.92 6.37
N ASN A 33 -24.70 9.05 6.90
CA ASN A 33 -25.80 9.81 6.28
C ASN A 33 -25.38 10.42 4.94
N HIS A 34 -24.20 11.03 4.86
CA HIS A 34 -23.69 11.67 3.64
C HIS A 34 -23.60 10.69 2.47
N PHE A 35 -23.09 9.48 2.72
CA PHE A 35 -22.97 8.43 1.70
C PHE A 35 -24.19 7.50 1.61
N SER A 36 -25.26 7.78 2.37
CA SER A 36 -26.46 6.92 2.42
C SER A 36 -26.15 5.46 2.80
N ILE A 37 -25.15 5.24 3.66
CA ILE A 37 -24.70 3.92 4.10
C ILE A 37 -25.59 3.44 5.25
N LYS A 38 -26.21 2.27 5.07
CA LYS A 38 -27.03 1.65 6.11
C LYS A 38 -26.17 1.20 7.29
N GLN A 39 -26.58 1.56 8.51
CA GLN A 39 -25.94 1.08 9.74
C GLN A 39 -25.99 -0.45 9.83
N GLY A 40 -24.85 -1.07 10.20
CA GLY A 40 -24.71 -2.53 10.28
C GLY A 40 -24.56 -3.23 8.92
N SER A 41 -24.42 -2.49 7.82
CA SER A 41 -24.01 -3.06 6.53
C SER A 41 -22.51 -3.35 6.49
N LYS A 42 -22.07 -4.18 5.53
CA LYS A 42 -20.64 -4.41 5.28
C LYS A 42 -19.88 -3.12 4.95
N GLU A 43 -20.51 -2.21 4.22
CA GLU A 43 -19.93 -0.91 3.88
C GLU A 43 -19.74 -0.02 5.12
N CYS A 44 -20.68 -0.08 6.07
CA CYS A 44 -20.53 0.56 7.38
C CYS A 44 -19.33 -0.01 8.15
N GLU A 45 -19.14 -1.33 8.11
CA GLU A 45 -17.97 -1.98 8.73
C GLU A 45 -16.67 -1.56 8.05
N PHE A 46 -16.62 -1.48 6.72
CA PHE A 46 -15.45 -0.98 5.99
C PHE A 46 -15.09 0.45 6.38
N VAL A 47 -16.05 1.37 6.42
CA VAL A 47 -15.82 2.76 6.85
C VAL A 47 -15.24 2.82 8.27
N LYS A 48 -15.85 2.07 9.21
CA LYS A 48 -15.39 2.02 10.60
C LYS A 48 -13.99 1.45 10.74
N ASN A 49 -13.71 0.33 10.06
CA ASN A 49 -12.42 -0.33 10.10
C ASN A 49 -11.33 0.54 9.49
N THR A 50 -11.60 1.17 8.34
CA THR A 50 -10.68 2.10 7.68
C THR A 50 -10.33 3.26 8.61
N ILE A 51 -11.32 3.96 9.15
CA ILE A 51 -11.07 5.09 10.06
C ILE A 51 -10.33 4.63 11.33
N GLY A 52 -10.72 3.50 11.93
CA GLY A 52 -10.05 2.96 13.10
C GLY A 52 -8.58 2.60 12.85
N TYR A 53 -8.27 2.06 11.67
CA TYR A 53 -6.90 1.77 11.25
C TYR A 53 -6.10 3.07 11.04
N CYS A 54 -6.72 4.08 10.41
CA CYS A 54 -6.13 5.39 10.17
C CYS A 54 -5.80 6.17 11.46
N GLU A 55 -6.68 6.09 12.47
CA GLU A 55 -6.49 6.75 13.77
C GLU A 55 -5.69 5.90 14.77
N GLY A 56 -5.33 4.67 14.40
CA GLY A 56 -4.53 3.78 15.23
C GLY A 56 -3.12 4.33 15.49
N GLN A 57 -2.50 3.93 16.60
CA GLN A 57 -1.15 4.39 16.95
C GLN A 57 -0.08 3.97 15.95
N ASP A 58 0.91 4.84 15.74
CA ASP A 58 2.10 4.59 14.93
C ASP A 58 3.02 3.60 15.64
N MET A 59 3.68 2.71 14.88
CA MET A 59 4.80 1.94 15.43
C MET A 59 6.07 2.79 15.54
N LYS A 60 7.01 2.37 16.39
CA LYS A 60 8.30 3.05 16.49
C LYS A 60 9.04 2.98 15.14
N GLY A 61 9.45 4.13 14.61
CA GLY A 61 10.10 4.23 13.29
C GLY A 61 9.11 4.24 12.12
N GLU A 62 7.80 4.31 12.38
CA GLU A 62 6.78 4.59 11.38
C GLU A 62 6.29 6.03 11.54
N VAL A 63 6.01 6.67 10.42
CA VAL A 63 5.12 7.82 10.36
C VAL A 63 4.04 7.52 9.34
N LYS A 64 2.78 7.64 9.74
CA LYS A 64 1.63 7.31 8.90
C LYS A 64 0.55 8.38 8.91
N THR A 65 -0.30 8.35 7.90
CA THR A 65 -1.50 9.17 7.81
C THR A 65 -2.45 8.59 6.76
N CYS A 66 -3.76 8.74 6.96
CA CYS A 66 -4.70 8.53 5.88
C CYS A 66 -4.92 9.84 5.11
N VAL A 67 -4.80 9.75 3.79
CA VAL A 67 -5.02 10.87 2.88
C VAL A 67 -6.31 10.65 2.12
N THR A 68 -7.14 11.69 2.07
CA THR A 68 -8.47 11.69 1.48
C THR A 68 -8.52 12.38 0.11
N SER A 69 -7.38 12.87 -0.38
CA SER A 69 -7.24 13.49 -1.70
C SER A 69 -5.86 13.20 -2.29
N LEU A 70 -5.73 13.31 -3.61
CA LEU A 70 -4.43 13.13 -4.29
C LEU A 70 -3.45 14.21 -3.86
N GLU A 71 -3.94 15.43 -3.68
CA GLU A 71 -3.14 16.57 -3.25
C GLU A 71 -2.57 16.30 -1.85
N SER A 72 -3.36 15.77 -0.91
CA SER A 72 -2.85 15.40 0.42
C SER A 72 -1.83 14.25 0.37
N MET A 73 -1.99 13.32 -0.58
CA MET A 73 -1.00 12.26 -0.83
C MET A 73 0.35 12.83 -1.28
N VAL A 74 0.33 13.78 -2.23
CA VAL A 74 1.53 14.46 -2.73
C VAL A 74 2.19 15.28 -1.60
N ASP A 75 1.42 16.01 -0.81
CA ASP A 75 1.94 16.76 0.34
C ASP A 75 2.66 15.84 1.32
N PHE A 76 2.05 14.69 1.67
CA PHE A 76 2.70 13.73 2.56
C PHE A 76 3.99 13.16 1.96
N ALA A 77 3.96 12.75 0.69
CA ALA A 77 5.15 12.21 0.01
C ALA A 77 6.30 13.23 0.00
N THR A 78 6.03 14.47 -0.41
CA THR A 78 7.04 15.52 -0.48
C THR A 78 7.56 15.94 0.89
N LEU A 79 6.68 15.99 1.91
CA LEU A 79 7.08 16.27 3.30
C LEU A 79 8.05 15.21 3.83
N LYS A 80 7.88 13.94 3.44
CA LYS A 80 8.70 12.83 3.96
C LYS A 80 9.93 12.48 3.12
N LEU A 81 9.93 12.85 1.85
CA LEU A 81 10.96 12.46 0.87
C LEU A 81 11.69 13.64 0.21
N GLY A 82 11.23 14.87 0.44
CA GLY A 82 11.69 16.07 -0.26
C GLY A 82 10.88 16.37 -1.53
N ASN A 83 11.21 17.45 -2.23
CA ASN A 83 10.39 17.95 -3.33
C ASN A 83 10.55 17.18 -4.66
N ASN A 84 11.61 16.38 -4.80
CA ASN A 84 11.90 15.64 -6.02
C ASN A 84 11.51 14.16 -5.87
N VAL A 85 10.22 13.87 -6.10
CA VAL A 85 9.64 12.54 -5.92
C VAL A 85 9.12 11.93 -7.23
N GLU A 86 9.01 10.60 -7.25
CA GLU A 86 8.40 9.81 -8.31
C GLU A 86 7.32 8.92 -7.71
N ALA A 87 6.11 8.95 -8.27
CA ALA A 87 5.08 7.95 -7.98
C ALA A 87 5.27 6.73 -8.89
N VAL A 88 5.21 5.54 -8.32
CA VAL A 88 5.33 4.27 -9.02
C VAL A 88 4.23 3.33 -8.53
N SER A 89 3.57 2.65 -9.46
CA SER A 89 2.60 1.60 -9.18
C SER A 89 2.90 0.37 -10.05
N THR A 90 2.27 -0.76 -9.72
CA THR A 90 2.36 -1.96 -10.56
C THR A 90 1.68 -1.71 -11.90
N GLU A 91 2.40 -1.95 -12.99
CA GLU A 91 1.88 -1.81 -14.35
C GLU A 91 1.60 -3.20 -14.94
N VAL A 92 0.35 -3.44 -15.36
CA VAL A 92 -0.08 -4.69 -15.99
C VAL A 92 -0.48 -4.39 -17.42
N ASN A 93 0.13 -5.08 -18.40
CA ASN A 93 -0.11 -4.81 -19.81
C ASN A 93 -1.45 -5.37 -20.34
N LYS A 94 -2.05 -6.33 -19.63
CA LYS A 94 -3.27 -7.03 -20.02
C LYS A 94 -3.90 -7.64 -18.77
N GLU A 95 -5.22 -7.49 -18.62
CA GLU A 95 -5.94 -8.24 -17.58
C GLU A 95 -5.81 -9.74 -17.81
N THR A 96 -5.39 -10.45 -16.76
CA THR A 96 -5.20 -11.90 -16.80
C THR A 96 -6.06 -12.57 -15.74
N LYS A 97 -6.31 -13.87 -15.94
CA LYS A 97 -6.80 -14.72 -14.85
C LYS A 97 -5.69 -14.96 -13.83
N LEU A 98 -6.07 -15.50 -12.68
CA LEU A 98 -5.11 -15.99 -11.69
C LEU A 98 -4.17 -17.00 -12.36
N GLN A 99 -2.87 -16.77 -12.22
CA GLN A 99 -1.83 -17.59 -12.83
C GLN A 99 -0.49 -17.43 -12.10
N GLU A 100 0.45 -18.32 -12.40
CA GLU A 100 1.82 -18.22 -11.93
C GLU A 100 2.61 -17.21 -12.75
N TYR A 101 3.51 -16.50 -12.08
CA TYR A 101 4.44 -15.55 -12.67
C TYR A 101 5.86 -15.89 -12.28
N VAL A 102 6.78 -15.73 -13.23
CA VAL A 102 8.22 -15.86 -13.02
C VAL A 102 8.86 -14.49 -13.08
N ILE A 103 9.82 -14.23 -12.19
CA ILE A 103 10.60 -13.00 -12.22
C ILE A 103 11.57 -13.02 -13.39
N ALA A 104 11.39 -12.07 -14.29
CA ALA A 104 12.25 -11.85 -15.42
C ALA A 104 13.51 -11.06 -14.99
N LYS A 105 14.51 -11.02 -15.88
CA LYS A 105 15.73 -10.23 -15.65
C LYS A 105 15.40 -8.73 -15.61
N GLY A 106 16.22 -7.98 -14.87
CA GLY A 106 16.13 -6.51 -14.85
C GLY A 106 15.39 -5.94 -13.65
N VAL A 107 15.44 -6.61 -12.49
CA VAL A 107 15.00 -6.03 -11.22
C VAL A 107 15.80 -4.76 -10.93
N LYS A 108 15.10 -3.67 -10.59
CA LYS A 108 15.70 -2.36 -10.31
C LYS A 108 15.35 -1.91 -8.91
N LYS A 109 16.33 -1.45 -8.15
CA LYS A 109 16.06 -0.74 -6.90
C LYS A 109 15.54 0.65 -7.23
N LEU A 110 14.36 1.00 -6.70
CA LEU A 110 13.70 2.29 -6.91
C LEU A 110 14.04 3.28 -5.80
N GLY A 111 14.18 2.80 -4.57
CA GLY A 111 14.55 3.60 -3.41
C GLY A 111 15.07 2.74 -2.28
N GLU A 112 15.83 3.35 -1.38
CA GLU A 112 16.38 2.71 -0.19
C GLU A 112 16.25 3.58 1.05
N ASP A 113 16.37 2.93 2.21
CA ASP A 113 16.57 3.54 3.52
C ASP A 113 15.91 4.90 3.72
N ASN A 114 14.66 4.85 4.17
CA ASN A 114 13.86 6.01 4.55
C ASN A 114 13.59 6.97 3.37
N LYS A 115 13.80 6.53 2.13
CA LYS A 115 13.43 7.28 0.90
C LYS A 115 12.25 6.66 0.16
N VAL A 116 11.42 5.91 0.87
CA VAL A 116 10.20 5.26 0.35
C VAL A 116 9.02 5.66 1.23
N VAL A 117 7.94 6.13 0.60
CA VAL A 117 6.61 6.25 1.20
C VAL A 117 5.70 5.29 0.44
N VAL A 118 4.92 4.52 1.17
CA VAL A 118 3.95 3.59 0.61
C VAL A 118 2.56 4.11 0.92
N CYS A 119 1.65 4.08 -0.06
CA CYS A 119 0.26 4.47 0.09
C CYS A 119 -0.64 3.32 -0.37
N HIS A 120 -1.31 2.68 0.59
CA HIS A 120 -2.25 1.61 0.36
C HIS A 120 -3.66 2.17 0.17
N LYS A 121 -4.33 1.78 -0.91
CA LYS A 121 -5.77 2.05 -1.04
C LYS A 121 -6.50 1.29 0.06
N VAL A 122 -7.43 1.96 0.73
CA VAL A 122 -8.27 1.36 1.77
C VAL A 122 -9.73 1.39 1.36
N ASN A 123 -10.53 0.48 1.91
CA ASN A 123 -11.95 0.37 1.60
C ASN A 123 -12.73 1.55 2.19
N TYR A 124 -13.08 2.51 1.34
CA TYR A 124 -13.83 3.71 1.71
C TYR A 124 -14.72 4.16 0.54
N PRO A 125 -15.84 4.89 0.77
CA PRO A 125 -16.78 5.31 -0.29
C PRO A 125 -16.18 6.12 -1.44
N TYR A 126 -14.99 6.71 -1.25
CA TYR A 126 -14.19 7.34 -2.29
C TYR A 126 -12.71 6.98 -2.08
N ALA A 127 -11.83 7.45 -2.98
CA ALA A 127 -10.41 7.13 -2.89
C ALA A 127 -9.75 7.71 -1.62
N VAL A 128 -9.48 6.83 -0.66
CA VAL A 128 -8.68 7.10 0.55
C VAL A 128 -7.49 6.16 0.54
N PHE A 129 -6.35 6.69 0.96
CA PHE A 129 -5.12 5.92 1.04
C PHE A 129 -4.53 6.00 2.44
N TYR A 130 -4.16 4.85 3.00
CA TYR A 130 -3.26 4.77 4.13
C TYR A 130 -1.83 4.92 3.66
N CYS A 131 -1.23 6.08 3.91
CA CYS A 131 0.16 6.36 3.58
C CYS A 131 1.05 6.20 4.80
N HIS A 132 2.18 5.55 4.63
CA HIS A 132 3.17 5.41 5.70
C HIS A 132 4.59 5.36 5.17
N LYS A 133 5.52 5.72 6.07
CA LYS A 133 6.95 5.61 5.90
C LYS A 133 7.48 4.84 7.10
N ILE A 134 8.03 3.67 6.84
CA ILE A 134 8.66 2.82 7.84
C ILE A 134 10.18 2.85 7.62
N ASP A 135 10.95 2.94 8.70
CA ASP A 135 12.39 2.85 8.63
C ASP A 135 12.88 1.53 8.01
N ALA A 136 14.08 1.53 7.40
CA ALA A 136 14.67 0.33 6.79
C ALA A 136 13.78 -0.32 5.71
N THR A 137 13.18 0.52 4.86
CA THR A 137 12.29 0.11 3.77
C THR A 137 12.93 0.35 2.41
N ASN A 138 12.88 -0.67 1.54
CA ASN A 138 13.40 -0.63 0.18
C ASN A 138 12.29 -0.89 -0.84
N ALA A 139 12.30 -0.18 -1.96
CA ALA A 139 11.34 -0.38 -3.06
C ALA A 139 12.05 -0.90 -4.32
N TYR A 140 11.37 -1.76 -5.07
CA TYR A 140 11.91 -2.41 -6.27
C TYR A 140 10.87 -2.42 -7.39
N SER A 141 11.35 -2.26 -8.63
CA SER A 141 10.61 -2.63 -9.83
C SER A 141 11.04 -4.02 -10.24
N VAL A 142 10.07 -4.92 -10.36
CA VAL A 142 10.26 -6.35 -10.61
C VAL A 142 9.52 -6.73 -11.89
N PRO A 143 10.23 -6.89 -13.01
CA PRO A 143 9.64 -7.44 -14.23
C PRO A 143 9.24 -8.90 -14.00
N MET A 144 8.02 -9.24 -14.37
CA MET A 144 7.42 -10.56 -14.20
C MET A 144 6.75 -11.01 -15.50
N GLU A 145 6.84 -12.30 -15.80
CA GLU A 145 6.25 -12.92 -16.99
C GLU A 145 5.33 -14.07 -16.56
N GLY A 146 4.07 -13.99 -16.99
CA GLY A 146 3.05 -15.00 -16.73
C GLY A 146 3.19 -16.18 -17.69
N VAL A 147 2.64 -17.33 -17.31
CA VAL A 147 2.61 -18.53 -18.18
C VAL A 147 1.85 -18.31 -19.49
N ASP A 148 0.93 -17.34 -19.51
CA ASP A 148 0.20 -16.90 -20.71
C ASP A 148 0.97 -15.88 -21.58
N GLY A 149 2.21 -15.55 -21.22
CA GLY A 149 3.05 -14.56 -21.89
C GLY A 149 2.71 -13.11 -21.52
N SER A 150 1.79 -12.87 -20.58
CA SER A 150 1.56 -11.53 -20.01
C SER A 150 2.81 -11.02 -19.30
N ARG A 151 2.94 -9.69 -19.24
CA ARG A 151 4.08 -9.03 -18.60
C ARG A 151 3.58 -8.02 -17.60
N VAL A 152 4.10 -8.14 -16.39
CA VAL A 152 3.80 -7.25 -15.28
C VAL A 152 5.09 -6.60 -14.84
N LYS A 153 5.07 -5.27 -14.72
CA LYS A 153 6.14 -4.54 -14.03
C LYS A 153 5.64 -4.29 -12.61
N ALA A 154 5.85 -5.27 -11.75
CA ALA A 154 5.39 -5.22 -10.38
C ALA A 154 6.25 -4.26 -9.54
N VAL A 155 5.63 -3.63 -8.57
CA VAL A 155 6.34 -2.93 -7.49
C VAL A 155 6.37 -3.84 -6.27
N ALA A 156 7.55 -4.01 -5.70
CA ALA A 156 7.75 -4.72 -4.44
C ALA A 156 8.36 -3.79 -3.40
N VAL A 157 7.91 -3.90 -2.16
CA VAL A 157 8.55 -3.25 -1.00
C VAL A 157 9.07 -4.32 -0.07
N CYS A 158 10.26 -4.09 0.49
CA CYS A 158 10.88 -4.94 1.48
C CYS A 158 11.23 -4.11 2.72
N HIS A 159 10.75 -4.56 3.87
CA HIS A 159 11.12 -4.05 5.18
C HIS A 159 12.23 -4.92 5.75
N THR A 160 13.45 -4.38 5.83
CA THR A 160 14.65 -5.13 6.22
C THR A 160 14.86 -5.22 7.72
N ASP A 161 14.26 -4.32 8.50
CA ASP A 161 14.17 -4.44 9.95
C ASP A 161 12.69 -4.38 10.38
N THR A 162 12.18 -5.52 10.86
CA THR A 162 10.80 -5.64 11.35
C THR A 162 10.73 -5.77 12.86
N SER A 163 11.82 -5.53 13.60
CA SER A 163 11.92 -5.73 15.05
C SER A 163 10.90 -4.93 15.86
N GLN A 164 10.48 -3.77 15.35
CA GLN A 164 9.49 -2.90 15.99
C GLN A 164 8.04 -3.23 15.62
N TRP A 165 7.81 -4.13 14.67
CA TRP A 165 6.47 -4.51 14.24
C TRP A 165 5.73 -5.23 15.37
N ASN A 166 4.39 -5.22 15.29
CA ASN A 166 3.54 -5.99 16.17
C ASN A 166 3.94 -7.49 16.07
N PRO A 167 4.30 -8.17 17.17
CA PRO A 167 4.63 -9.60 17.14
C PRO A 167 3.52 -10.48 16.57
N LYS A 168 2.27 -10.00 16.62
CA LYS A 168 1.08 -10.66 16.05
C LYS A 168 0.75 -10.16 14.63
N HIS A 169 1.64 -9.45 13.96
CA HIS A 169 1.44 -9.00 12.59
C HIS A 169 1.20 -10.21 11.68
N PHE A 170 0.21 -10.11 10.79
CA PHE A 170 -0.24 -11.21 9.93
C PHE A 170 0.93 -11.87 9.17
N ALA A 171 1.84 -11.07 8.63
CA ALA A 171 3.04 -11.55 7.94
C ALA A 171 3.87 -12.56 8.75
N PHE A 172 4.01 -12.39 10.07
CA PHE A 172 4.76 -13.32 10.93
C PHE A 172 4.02 -14.63 11.14
N GLN A 173 2.70 -14.57 11.27
CA GLN A 173 1.85 -15.76 11.42
C GLN A 173 1.85 -16.59 10.14
N PHE A 174 1.71 -15.92 9.00
CA PHE A 174 1.63 -16.54 7.70
C PHE A 174 2.98 -17.16 7.26
N LEU A 175 4.07 -16.39 7.37
CA LEU A 175 5.41 -16.84 6.98
C LEU A 175 6.09 -17.72 8.05
N LYS A 176 5.49 -17.84 9.23
CA LYS A 176 6.02 -18.61 10.38
C LYS A 176 7.42 -18.15 10.80
N VAL A 177 7.64 -16.83 10.78
CA VAL A 177 8.89 -16.19 11.19
C VAL A 177 8.64 -15.23 12.36
N GLN A 178 9.69 -14.86 13.08
CA GLN A 178 9.59 -13.88 14.16
C GLN A 178 10.00 -12.50 13.66
N ARG A 179 9.50 -11.46 14.33
CA ARG A 179 9.88 -10.08 14.03
C ARG A 179 11.39 -9.87 14.16
N GLY A 180 11.99 -9.15 13.22
CA GLY A 180 13.41 -8.83 13.22
C GLY A 180 14.36 -9.97 12.85
N THR A 181 13.87 -11.18 12.52
CA THR A 181 14.75 -12.30 12.13
C THR A 181 15.04 -12.33 10.63
N VAL A 182 14.08 -11.89 9.81
CA VAL A 182 14.19 -11.86 8.35
C VAL A 182 13.52 -10.60 7.79
N PRO A 183 13.96 -10.10 6.62
CA PRO A 183 13.20 -9.10 5.87
C PRO A 183 11.83 -9.63 5.45
N ILE A 184 10.83 -8.77 5.48
CA ILE A 184 9.49 -9.05 4.94
C ILE A 184 9.30 -8.25 3.67
N CYS A 185 9.03 -8.93 2.56
CA CYS A 185 8.75 -8.30 1.27
C CYS A 185 7.31 -8.58 0.84
N HIS A 186 6.71 -7.66 0.09
CA HIS A 186 5.40 -7.87 -0.54
C HIS A 186 5.28 -7.12 -1.87
N PHE A 187 4.42 -7.64 -2.75
CA PHE A 187 4.06 -6.99 -4.02
C PHE A 187 2.78 -6.17 -3.87
N PHE A 188 2.73 -5.07 -4.61
CA PHE A 188 1.57 -4.19 -4.66
C PHE A 188 0.71 -4.49 -5.89
N THR A 189 -0.59 -4.40 -5.73
CA THR A 189 -1.53 -4.35 -6.86
C THR A 189 -1.46 -2.99 -7.58
N GLN A 190 -2.17 -2.85 -8.71
CA GLN A 190 -2.21 -1.60 -9.49
C GLN A 190 -2.83 -0.42 -8.72
N GLU A 191 -3.58 -0.70 -7.64
CA GLU A 191 -4.34 0.31 -6.91
C GLU A 191 -3.53 1.04 -5.83
N HIS A 192 -2.36 0.53 -5.46
CA HIS A 192 -1.48 1.16 -4.48
C HIS A 192 -0.43 2.03 -5.17
N VAL A 193 0.11 3.00 -4.42
CA VAL A 193 1.11 3.94 -4.91
C VAL A 193 2.33 3.92 -4.01
N VAL A 194 3.51 3.76 -4.60
CA VAL A 194 4.79 3.89 -3.91
C VAL A 194 5.48 5.16 -4.39
N TRP A 195 5.82 6.04 -3.46
CA TRP A 195 6.57 7.25 -3.72
C TRP A 195 8.04 7.05 -3.35
N VAL A 196 8.94 7.41 -4.27
CA VAL A 196 10.38 7.34 -4.07
C VAL A 196 11.04 8.70 -4.33
N SER A 197 12.10 9.00 -3.59
CA SER A 197 12.93 10.19 -3.89
C SER A 197 13.76 9.95 -5.15
N LYS A 198 13.77 10.92 -6.07
CA LYS A 198 14.60 10.90 -7.29
C LYS A 198 16.05 11.34 -7.04
N ASP A 199 16.35 11.91 -5.88
CA ASP A 199 17.70 12.30 -5.47
C ASP A 199 18.55 11.08 -5.04
N TRP A 200 18.14 9.88 -5.45
CA TRP A 200 18.74 8.60 -5.12
C TRP A 200 19.47 7.98 -6.34
N PRO A 201 20.74 7.53 -6.20
CA PRO A 201 21.44 6.82 -7.28
C PRO A 201 20.77 5.48 -7.62
N LYS A 202 20.34 5.34 -8.87
CA LYS A 202 19.71 4.10 -9.38
C LYS A 202 20.79 3.02 -9.59
N PHE A 203 20.69 1.92 -8.84
CA PHE A 203 21.54 0.74 -9.02
C PHE A 203 20.74 -0.45 -9.58
N ASN A 204 21.33 -1.18 -10.52
CA ASN A 204 20.80 -2.47 -10.98
C ASN A 204 21.29 -3.56 -10.03
N LEU A 205 20.37 -4.32 -9.44
CA LEU A 205 20.74 -5.48 -8.63
C LEU A 205 20.56 -6.76 -9.46
N GLY A 206 21.43 -7.75 -9.21
CA GLY A 206 21.40 -9.06 -9.85
C GLY A 206 20.16 -9.90 -9.48
N GLN A 207 20.12 -11.13 -10.00
CA GLN A 207 19.03 -12.07 -9.82
C GLN A 207 18.71 -12.34 -8.34
N PHE A 208 17.49 -12.05 -7.91
CA PHE A 208 16.91 -12.51 -6.64
C PHE A 208 15.84 -13.56 -6.94
N LYS A 209 15.72 -14.56 -6.07
CA LYS A 209 14.61 -15.52 -6.08
C LYS A 209 13.59 -15.06 -5.03
N PHE A 210 12.32 -15.07 -5.41
CA PHE A 210 11.18 -14.68 -4.59
C PHE A 210 10.09 -15.75 -4.76
N ALA A 211 9.35 -16.06 -3.71
CA ALA A 211 8.13 -16.88 -3.75
C ALA A 211 6.91 -15.96 -3.55
N ILE A 212 5.91 -16.07 -4.41
CA ILE A 212 4.65 -15.33 -4.32
C ILE A 212 3.73 -16.13 -3.39
N LEU A 213 3.30 -15.54 -2.28
CA LEU A 213 2.29 -16.14 -1.41
C LEU A 213 1.13 -15.16 -1.23
N GLU A 214 -0.09 -15.67 -1.46
CA GLU A 214 -1.32 -14.88 -1.41
C GLU A 214 -1.75 -14.65 0.04
N SER A 215 -2.15 -13.42 0.37
CA SER A 215 -2.90 -13.11 1.59
C SER A 215 -4.27 -12.55 1.22
N GLU A 216 -5.28 -12.77 2.06
CA GLU A 216 -6.64 -12.25 1.87
C GLU A 216 -6.73 -10.72 2.00
N ASP A 217 -5.64 -10.06 2.43
CA ASP A 217 -5.55 -8.62 2.70
C ASP A 217 -4.73 -7.90 1.62
N ASP A 218 -5.15 -7.91 0.35
CA ASP A 218 -4.63 -7.12 -0.81
C ASP A 218 -3.09 -7.06 -1.06
N ASP A 219 -2.26 -7.64 -0.19
CA ASP A 219 -0.81 -7.65 -0.19
C ASP A 219 -0.32 -9.09 -0.39
N VAL A 220 0.45 -9.29 -1.46
CA VAL A 220 1.07 -10.58 -1.74
C VAL A 220 2.38 -10.66 -0.98
N LEU A 221 2.46 -11.49 0.05
CA LEU A 221 3.66 -11.66 0.88
C LEU A 221 4.70 -12.54 0.18
N ILE A 222 5.98 -12.21 0.41
CA ILE A 222 7.12 -12.99 -0.05
C ILE A 222 8.06 -13.24 1.13
N SER A 223 8.39 -14.50 1.38
CA SER A 223 9.62 -14.85 2.10
C SER A 223 10.60 -15.56 1.17
N LYS A 224 11.89 -15.45 1.49
CA LYS A 224 12.92 -16.33 0.94
C LYS A 224 12.78 -17.74 1.48
#